data_AF-A0A7R7DJH6-F1
#
_entry.id   AF-A0A7R7DJH6-F1
#
_cell.length_a   1.000
_cell.length_b   1.000
_cell.length_c   1.000
_cell.angle_alpha   90.00
_cell.angle_beta   90.00
_cell.angle_gamma   90.00
#
_symmetry.space_group_name_H-M   'P 1'
#
loop_
_entity.id
_entity.type
_entity.pdbx_description
1 polymer ?
#
loop_
_entity_poly.entity_id
_entity_poly.type
_entity_poly.pdbx_seq_one_letter_code
_entity_poly.pdbx_strand_id
1 'polypeptide(L)'
;MADTLPASHSFDLSAEVAKQPVLLKEEMQHPYWGGPVQAFAFDDVHHYLFVVQNHNIYDSYTADGVFQGYTDTLVINRIPLTGPDAGQVIDSMTVPDAGHGSIGVVPVGSQSQIWLEGDPDGPASGPCAGQHTCAASNETEIFGTEIDSFMYEPNAITTTTRPAGLVAHFVGNYHISVSSDPVHQRLAIRYWNASLSSFRVAVYDWNDVHDPALLRVSIPQTSFAQGFALYGQYYYVLNGSCLPTDSGCTDSTQLFEMDLNSVGSQGSSTQAQISQHAHTAALGTTLQGLKAEPEGIAVHADAQGTIGLFFGFNSRLVADHNLPKVVSIVCKIGWLPHVASPQPDQCPI
;
A
#
# COMPACT_ATOMS: atom_id res chain seq x y z
N MET A 1 23.81 1.03 15.30
CA MET A 1 22.66 1.12 14.38
C MET A 1 23.19 1.38 12.99
N ALA A 2 22.61 0.80 11.96
CA ALA A 2 23.07 1.02 10.60
C ALA A 2 22.57 2.40 10.13
N ASP A 3 23.46 3.23 9.57
CA ASP A 3 23.09 4.53 9.01
C ASP A 3 22.51 4.41 7.59
N THR A 4 22.48 3.19 7.05
CA THR A 4 22.09 2.82 5.70
C THR A 4 21.52 1.40 5.69
N LEU A 5 20.61 1.10 4.76
CA LEU A 5 20.16 -0.25 4.46
C LEU A 5 21.23 -1.00 3.64
N PRO A 6 21.29 -2.35 3.70
CA PRO A 6 22.12 -3.15 2.82
C PRO A 6 21.90 -2.79 1.36
N ALA A 7 22.98 -2.84 0.57
CA ALA A 7 22.91 -2.50 -0.84
C ALA A 7 22.01 -3.48 -1.60
N SER A 8 21.13 -2.96 -2.45
CA SER A 8 20.20 -3.76 -3.26
C SER A 8 20.29 -3.34 -4.73
N HIS A 9 19.72 -4.15 -5.60
CA HIS A 9 19.45 -3.72 -6.98
C HIS A 9 18.16 -2.90 -7.01
N SER A 10 18.03 -2.03 -8.00
CA SER A 10 16.84 -1.21 -8.21
C SER A 10 16.14 -1.67 -9.50
N PHE A 11 14.83 -1.48 -9.59
CA PHE A 11 14.11 -1.75 -10.83
C PHE A 11 14.49 -0.72 -11.90
N ASP A 12 14.65 -1.16 -13.14
CA ASP A 12 14.82 -0.25 -14.28
C ASP A 12 13.48 0.39 -14.63
N LEU A 13 13.35 1.68 -14.32
CA LEU A 13 12.17 2.50 -14.66
C LEU A 13 12.36 3.26 -15.98
N SER A 14 13.33 2.89 -16.82
CA SER A 14 13.54 3.54 -18.11
C SER A 14 12.27 3.50 -18.97
N ALA A 15 12.12 4.51 -19.83
CA ALA A 15 10.95 4.67 -20.68
C ALA A 15 10.70 3.47 -21.61
N GLU A 16 11.69 2.62 -21.89
CA GLU A 16 11.51 1.40 -22.68
C GLU A 16 10.84 0.28 -21.86
N VAL A 17 11.25 0.07 -20.61
CA VAL A 17 10.66 -0.94 -19.72
C VAL A 17 9.28 -0.50 -19.24
N ALA A 18 9.11 0.78 -18.90
CA ALA A 18 7.82 1.34 -18.48
C ALA A 18 6.75 1.33 -19.59
N LYS A 19 7.15 1.08 -20.85
CA LYS A 19 6.23 0.95 -22.00
C LYS A 19 5.59 -0.42 -22.18
N GLN A 20 6.03 -1.44 -21.45
CA GLN A 20 5.60 -2.82 -21.66
C GLN A 20 5.13 -3.47 -20.36
N PRO A 21 4.07 -2.93 -19.71
CA PRO A 21 3.49 -3.64 -18.58
C PRO A 21 2.95 -5.00 -19.01
N VAL A 22 3.08 -5.96 -18.12
CA VAL A 22 2.33 -7.22 -18.24
C VAL A 22 1.09 -7.11 -17.37
N LEU A 23 -0.09 -7.19 -17.98
CA LEU A 23 -1.35 -7.38 -17.27
C LEU A 23 -1.33 -8.77 -16.62
N LEU A 24 -1.41 -8.81 -15.30
CA LEU A 24 -1.38 -10.07 -14.56
C LEU A 24 -2.75 -10.55 -14.16
N LYS A 25 -3.61 -9.63 -13.74
CA LYS A 25 -4.95 -9.96 -13.28
C LYS A 25 -5.91 -8.80 -13.49
N GLU A 26 -7.12 -9.17 -13.88
CA GLU A 26 -8.30 -8.34 -13.84
C GLU A 26 -9.21 -8.85 -12.70
N GLU A 27 -10.07 -7.97 -12.18
CA GLU A 27 -11.09 -8.31 -11.20
C GLU A 27 -10.52 -8.87 -9.88
N MET A 28 -9.77 -8.02 -9.17
CA MET A 28 -9.28 -8.30 -7.81
C MET A 28 -10.27 -7.94 -6.71
N GLN A 29 -11.50 -7.62 -7.10
CA GLN A 29 -12.50 -7.02 -6.23
C GLN A 29 -13.39 -8.07 -5.61
N HIS A 30 -13.91 -7.76 -4.43
CA HIS A 30 -14.99 -8.53 -3.84
C HIS A 30 -16.18 -8.57 -4.81
N PRO A 31 -16.76 -9.74 -5.10
CA PRO A 31 -17.79 -9.90 -6.12
C PRO A 31 -19.09 -9.12 -5.82
N TYR A 32 -19.32 -8.77 -4.55
CA TYR A 32 -20.53 -8.07 -4.11
C TYR A 32 -20.31 -6.61 -3.71
N TRP A 33 -19.06 -6.20 -3.46
CA TRP A 33 -18.73 -4.88 -2.93
C TRP A 33 -17.81 -4.19 -3.94
N GLY A 34 -18.41 -3.49 -4.91
CA GLY A 34 -17.72 -2.88 -6.07
C GLY A 34 -16.92 -1.61 -5.75
N GLY A 35 -16.29 -1.54 -4.57
CA GLY A 35 -15.46 -0.42 -4.16
C GLY A 35 -14.12 -0.39 -4.90
N PRO A 36 -13.52 0.81 -5.08
CA PRO A 36 -12.17 0.93 -5.63
C PRO A 36 -11.15 0.19 -4.75
N VAL A 37 -10.15 -0.43 -5.39
CA VAL A 37 -8.96 -0.92 -4.67
C VAL A 37 -8.17 0.28 -4.19
N GLN A 38 -7.61 0.22 -2.99
CA GLN A 38 -6.75 1.27 -2.43
C GLN A 38 -5.30 0.81 -2.33
N ALA A 39 -5.10 -0.45 -1.93
CA ALA A 39 -3.77 -1.06 -1.87
C ALA A 39 -3.83 -2.57 -2.05
N PHE A 40 -2.66 -3.17 -2.22
CA PHE A 40 -2.48 -4.61 -2.16
C PHE A 40 -1.07 -4.94 -1.68
N ALA A 41 -0.90 -6.14 -1.14
CA ALA A 41 0.38 -6.64 -0.66
C ALA A 41 0.44 -8.17 -0.81
N PHE A 42 1.65 -8.70 -0.90
CA PHE A 42 1.90 -10.13 -1.10
C PHE A 42 2.38 -10.79 0.18
N ASP A 43 1.90 -12.00 0.42
CA ASP A 43 2.51 -12.97 1.33
C ASP A 43 3.20 -14.05 0.49
N ASP A 44 4.50 -13.88 0.27
CA ASP A 44 5.30 -14.76 -0.57
C ASP A 44 5.49 -16.15 0.08
N VAL A 45 5.36 -16.26 1.40
CA VAL A 45 5.51 -17.51 2.16
C VAL A 45 4.25 -18.37 2.06
N HIS A 46 3.08 -17.77 2.24
CA HIS A 46 1.80 -18.46 2.15
C HIS A 46 1.16 -18.40 0.76
N HIS A 47 1.80 -17.71 -0.19
CA HIS A 47 1.40 -17.57 -1.58
C HIS A 47 0.01 -16.93 -1.75
N TYR A 48 -0.22 -15.83 -1.04
CA TYR A 48 -1.44 -15.04 -1.14
C TYR A 48 -1.16 -13.61 -1.61
N LEU A 49 -2.10 -13.06 -2.38
CA LEU A 49 -2.26 -11.65 -2.62
C LEU A 49 -3.41 -11.14 -1.75
N PHE A 50 -3.15 -10.11 -0.97
CA PHE A 50 -4.17 -9.39 -0.20
C PHE A 50 -4.49 -8.08 -0.90
N VAL A 51 -5.78 -7.81 -1.10
CA VAL A 51 -6.26 -6.63 -1.82
C VAL A 51 -7.26 -5.89 -0.96
N VAL A 52 -6.97 -4.63 -0.71
CA VAL A 52 -7.82 -3.75 0.10
C VAL A 52 -8.70 -2.92 -0.81
N GLN A 53 -9.98 -2.89 -0.48
CA GLN A 53 -10.94 -2.01 -1.10
C GLN A 53 -11.57 -1.11 -0.06
N ASN A 54 -11.83 0.13 -0.45
CA ASN A 54 -12.70 0.98 0.32
C ASN A 54 -14.13 0.41 0.23
N HIS A 55 -14.69 0.10 1.39
CA HIS A 55 -16.09 -0.25 1.56
C HIS A 55 -16.79 0.92 2.23
N ASN A 56 -17.05 1.97 1.45
CA ASN A 56 -17.93 3.07 1.82
C ASN A 56 -19.33 2.49 2.05
N ILE A 57 -19.59 2.00 3.26
CA ILE A 57 -20.94 1.78 3.72
C ILE A 57 -21.52 3.17 3.85
N TYR A 58 -22.33 3.57 2.88
CA TYR A 58 -23.10 4.81 2.93
C TYR A 58 -24.16 4.81 4.05
N ASP A 59 -24.11 3.88 4.99
CA ASP A 59 -25.23 3.50 5.82
C ASP A 59 -24.72 2.88 7.14
N SER A 60 -23.87 3.59 7.88
CA SER A 60 -23.75 3.31 9.31
C SER A 60 -25.03 3.80 9.99
N TYR A 61 -26.01 2.91 10.11
CA TYR A 61 -27.22 3.18 10.89
C TYR A 61 -26.99 2.76 12.33
N THR A 62 -27.39 3.62 13.26
CA THR A 62 -27.57 3.21 14.65
C THR A 62 -28.66 2.14 14.75
N ALA A 63 -28.75 1.44 15.89
CA ALA A 63 -29.80 0.45 16.15
C ALA A 63 -31.23 1.01 16.04
N ASP A 64 -31.40 2.34 16.08
CA ASP A 64 -32.63 3.11 15.90
C ASP A 64 -32.80 3.74 14.50
N GLY A 65 -31.93 3.43 13.54
CA GLY A 65 -32.10 3.80 12.13
C GLY A 65 -31.70 5.23 11.77
N VAL A 66 -30.81 5.85 12.55
CA VAL A 66 -30.26 7.19 12.26
C VAL A 66 -28.95 7.05 11.49
N PHE A 67 -28.84 7.75 10.35
CA PHE A 67 -27.62 7.85 9.55
C PHE A 67 -26.50 8.53 10.36
N GLN A 68 -25.39 7.83 10.59
CA GLN A 68 -24.23 8.34 11.34
C GLN A 68 -23.01 8.73 10.50
N GLY A 69 -23.06 8.59 9.18
CA GLY A 69 -22.02 9.09 8.28
C GLY A 69 -21.06 8.02 7.78
N TYR A 70 -20.05 8.48 7.05
CA TYR A 70 -19.03 7.63 6.42
C TYR A 70 -18.24 6.88 7.49
N THR A 71 -18.19 5.55 7.38
CA THR A 71 -17.18 4.75 8.09
C THR A 71 -16.07 4.47 7.09
N ASP A 72 -14.82 4.76 7.43
CA ASP A 72 -13.63 4.34 6.67
C ASP A 72 -13.42 2.83 6.82
N THR A 73 -14.42 2.07 6.37
CA THR A 73 -14.45 0.62 6.44
C THR A 73 -13.72 0.08 5.22
N LEU A 74 -12.80 -0.85 5.47
CA LEU A 74 -12.05 -1.54 4.44
C LEU A 74 -12.50 -2.99 4.34
N VAL A 75 -12.43 -3.53 3.12
CA VAL A 75 -12.57 -4.96 2.86
C VAL A 75 -11.25 -5.48 2.32
N ILE A 76 -10.69 -6.46 3.00
CA ILE A 76 -9.43 -7.12 2.65
C ILE A 76 -9.74 -8.48 2.04
N ASN A 77 -9.56 -8.60 0.73
CA ASN A 77 -9.76 -9.84 -0.01
C ASN A 77 -8.46 -10.66 -0.02
N ARG A 78 -8.58 -11.98 0.11
CA ARG A 78 -7.46 -12.91 -0.04
C ARG A 78 -7.59 -13.69 -1.34
N ILE A 79 -6.50 -13.70 -2.10
CA ILE A 79 -6.41 -14.32 -3.43
C ILE A 79 -5.22 -15.29 -3.45
N PRO A 80 -5.41 -16.61 -3.70
CA PRO A 80 -4.31 -17.53 -3.85
C PRO A 80 -3.50 -17.21 -5.11
N LEU A 81 -2.17 -17.31 -5.01
CA LEU A 81 -1.27 -17.19 -6.17
C LEU A 81 -1.00 -18.54 -6.83
N THR A 82 -1.32 -19.64 -6.14
CA THR A 82 -1.07 -21.01 -6.59
C THR A 82 -2.28 -21.91 -6.31
N GLY A 83 -2.30 -23.10 -6.91
CA GLY A 83 -3.37 -24.09 -6.71
C GLY A 83 -4.58 -23.90 -7.64
N PRO A 84 -5.65 -24.67 -7.43
CA PRO A 84 -6.83 -24.69 -8.31
C PRO A 84 -7.63 -23.38 -8.29
N ASP A 85 -7.59 -22.64 -7.18
CA ASP A 85 -8.29 -21.36 -7.00
C ASP A 85 -7.38 -20.15 -7.25
N ALA A 86 -6.21 -20.36 -7.87
CA ALA A 86 -5.25 -19.31 -8.16
C ALA A 86 -5.91 -18.15 -8.92
N GLY A 87 -5.69 -16.92 -8.44
CA GLY A 87 -6.24 -15.71 -9.01
C GLY A 87 -7.72 -15.47 -8.69
N GLN A 88 -8.36 -16.25 -7.83
CA GLN A 88 -9.74 -16.01 -7.40
C GLN A 88 -9.80 -15.46 -5.97
N VAL A 89 -10.73 -14.56 -5.69
CA VAL A 89 -11.02 -14.16 -4.31
C VAL A 89 -11.69 -15.34 -3.61
N ILE A 90 -11.05 -15.88 -2.57
CA ILE A 90 -11.56 -17.06 -1.84
C ILE A 90 -12.28 -16.71 -0.53
N ASP A 91 -11.90 -15.59 0.07
CA ASP A 91 -12.52 -15.03 1.27
C ASP A 91 -12.15 -13.56 1.42
N SER A 92 -12.83 -12.88 2.34
CA SER A 92 -12.61 -11.48 2.67
C SER A 92 -12.70 -11.24 4.18
N MET A 93 -12.11 -10.14 4.64
CA MET A 93 -12.21 -9.67 6.02
C MET A 93 -12.63 -8.20 6.01
N THR A 94 -13.62 -7.84 6.82
CA THR A 94 -14.08 -6.45 6.95
C THR A 94 -13.46 -5.80 8.18
N VAL A 95 -12.88 -4.62 7.98
CA VAL A 95 -12.18 -3.84 9.00
C VAL A 95 -12.81 -2.44 9.05
N PRO A 96 -13.69 -2.15 10.02
CA PRO A 96 -14.22 -0.82 10.22
C PRO A 96 -13.13 0.10 10.77
N ASP A 97 -13.28 1.39 10.51
CA ASP A 97 -12.42 2.45 11.06
C ASP A 97 -10.93 2.20 10.78
N ALA A 98 -10.61 1.84 9.54
CA ALA A 98 -9.29 1.41 9.09
C ALA A 98 -8.58 2.41 8.14
N GLY A 99 -9.15 3.62 8.01
CA GLY A 99 -8.55 4.73 7.26
C GLY A 99 -8.52 4.51 5.75
N HIS A 100 -7.51 5.11 5.08
CA HIS A 100 -7.43 5.20 3.61
C HIS A 100 -6.93 3.91 2.93
N GLY A 101 -6.44 2.94 3.72
CA GLY A 101 -6.33 1.55 3.28
C GLY A 101 -5.02 1.11 2.62
N SER A 102 -3.89 1.71 3.04
CA SER A 102 -2.56 1.11 2.83
C SER A 102 -2.35 -0.13 3.72
N ILE A 103 -1.70 -1.17 3.19
CA ILE A 103 -1.38 -2.38 3.96
C ILE A 103 0.04 -2.90 3.73
N GLY A 104 0.59 -3.50 4.78
CA GLY A 104 1.71 -4.43 4.72
C GLY A 104 1.27 -5.82 5.18
N VAL A 105 1.90 -6.87 4.66
CA VAL A 105 1.60 -8.25 5.05
C VAL A 105 2.88 -8.92 5.52
N VAL A 106 2.81 -9.54 6.70
CA VAL A 106 3.93 -10.27 7.32
C VAL A 106 3.49 -11.72 7.57
N PRO A 107 4.21 -12.72 7.05
CA PRO A 107 3.92 -14.11 7.35
C PRO A 107 4.31 -14.44 8.80
N VAL A 108 3.38 -15.00 9.57
CA VAL A 108 3.57 -15.40 10.97
C VAL A 108 3.08 -16.84 11.17
N GLY A 109 4.02 -17.77 11.32
CA GLY A 109 3.71 -19.19 11.47
C GLY A 109 3.00 -19.73 10.22
N SER A 110 1.70 -20.05 10.35
CA SER A 110 0.85 -20.54 9.25
C SER A 110 -0.21 -19.53 8.81
N GLN A 111 -0.09 -18.28 9.26
CA GLN A 111 -1.07 -17.22 9.04
C GLN A 111 -0.38 -15.96 8.52
N SER A 112 -1.16 -15.03 7.99
CA SER A 112 -0.68 -13.71 7.55
C SER A 112 -1.12 -12.66 8.57
N GLN A 113 -0.18 -11.88 9.09
CA GLN A 113 -0.45 -10.69 9.87
C GLN A 113 -0.60 -9.50 8.91
N ILE A 114 -1.71 -8.77 9.04
CA ILE A 114 -1.96 -7.53 8.31
C ILE A 114 -1.49 -6.38 9.17
N TRP A 115 -0.72 -5.48 8.57
CA TRP A 115 -0.37 -4.17 9.10
C TRP A 115 -1.10 -3.11 8.30
N LEU A 116 -1.69 -2.13 8.98
CA LEU A 116 -2.45 -1.06 8.34
C LEU A 116 -2.45 0.21 9.19
N GLU A 117 -2.91 1.28 8.57
CA GLU A 117 -3.25 2.52 9.25
C GLU A 117 -4.30 2.29 10.36
N GLY A 118 -4.05 2.91 11.50
CA GLY A 118 -4.90 2.87 12.68
C GLY A 118 -5.33 4.26 13.12
N ASP A 119 -6.43 4.33 13.87
CA ASP A 119 -6.95 5.56 14.48
C ASP A 119 -7.38 6.64 13.47
N PRO A 120 -8.33 6.37 12.55
CA PRO A 120 -8.72 7.33 11.52
C PRO A 120 -9.37 8.59 12.11
N ASP A 121 -9.92 8.55 13.33
CA ASP A 121 -10.57 9.71 13.96
C ASP A 121 -9.60 10.86 14.32
N GLY A 122 -8.30 10.70 14.05
CA GLY A 122 -7.29 11.70 14.28
C GLY A 122 -6.83 11.75 15.74
N PRO A 123 -5.80 12.55 16.06
CA PRO A 123 -5.18 12.50 17.37
C PRO A 123 -6.16 12.96 18.46
N ALA A 124 -6.06 12.45 19.68
CA ALA A 124 -6.90 12.92 20.79
C ALA A 124 -6.63 14.38 21.24
N SER A 125 -5.54 14.99 20.76
CA SER A 125 -5.12 16.37 21.09
C SER A 125 -4.22 16.99 20.01
N GLY A 126 -4.10 18.32 19.97
CA GLY A 126 -3.34 19.06 18.95
C GLY A 126 -4.21 19.78 17.90
N PRO A 127 -3.61 20.44 16.90
CA PRO A 127 -4.34 21.26 15.92
C PRO A 127 -5.30 20.46 15.03
N CYS A 128 -5.22 19.13 15.05
CA CYS A 128 -6.06 18.22 14.26
C CYS A 128 -6.86 17.28 15.17
N ALA A 129 -7.06 17.65 16.45
CA ALA A 129 -7.65 16.77 17.44
C ALA A 129 -9.13 16.48 17.23
N GLY A 130 -9.51 15.20 17.08
CA GLY A 130 -10.89 14.79 16.80
C GLY A 130 -11.47 15.44 15.54
N GLN A 131 -10.59 15.78 14.58
CA GLN A 131 -10.98 16.43 13.32
C GLN A 131 -10.74 15.47 12.16
N HIS A 132 -11.80 15.22 11.39
CA HIS A 132 -11.77 14.52 10.09
C HIS A 132 -11.00 15.27 8.99
N THR A 133 -10.46 16.46 9.27
CA THR A 133 -9.65 17.26 8.35
C THR A 133 -8.60 18.00 9.17
N CYS A 134 -7.34 17.99 8.74
CA CYS A 134 -6.24 18.63 9.47
C CYS A 134 -5.91 19.98 8.81
N ALA A 135 -6.30 21.08 9.44
CA ALA A 135 -6.05 22.43 8.88
C ALA A 135 -4.56 22.73 8.65
N ALA A 136 -3.65 21.96 9.24
CA ALA A 136 -2.21 22.06 9.04
C ALA A 136 -1.70 21.41 7.75
N SER A 137 -2.44 20.49 7.13
CA SER A 137 -2.04 19.80 5.88
C SER A 137 -2.67 20.38 4.62
N ASN A 138 -3.64 21.30 4.71
CA ASN A 138 -4.49 21.75 3.59
C ASN A 138 -5.22 20.59 2.87
N GLU A 139 -5.19 19.37 3.42
CA GLU A 139 -5.81 18.17 2.86
C GLU A 139 -7.17 17.93 3.56
N THR A 140 -8.17 17.55 2.77
CA THR A 140 -9.54 17.28 3.22
C THR A 140 -9.78 15.81 3.55
N GLU A 141 -8.74 14.98 3.53
CA GLU A 141 -8.85 13.54 3.79
C GLU A 141 -8.36 13.18 5.20
N ILE A 142 -9.05 12.18 5.73
CA ILE A 142 -8.85 11.59 7.04
C ILE A 142 -7.64 10.65 6.92
N PHE A 143 -6.65 10.82 7.78
CA PHE A 143 -5.59 9.82 7.91
C PHE A 143 -5.28 9.54 9.38
N GLY A 144 -5.01 8.28 9.64
CA GLY A 144 -4.72 7.70 10.93
C GLY A 144 -3.46 8.25 11.57
N THR A 145 -3.45 8.19 12.90
CA THR A 145 -2.33 8.65 13.73
C THR A 145 -1.50 7.53 14.33
N GLU A 146 -1.89 6.29 14.05
CA GLU A 146 -1.21 5.10 14.53
C GLU A 146 -1.02 4.09 13.38
N ILE A 147 -0.14 3.14 13.61
CA ILE A 147 -0.06 1.92 12.80
C ILE A 147 -0.46 0.75 13.67
N ASP A 148 -1.26 -0.12 13.08
CA ASP A 148 -1.92 -1.24 13.72
C ASP A 148 -1.57 -2.56 13.04
N SER A 149 -1.71 -3.66 13.77
CA SER A 149 -1.61 -4.99 13.17
C SER A 149 -2.54 -6.02 13.81
N PHE A 150 -2.96 -6.99 13.01
CA PHE A 150 -3.78 -8.13 13.44
C PHE A 150 -3.56 -9.35 12.55
N MET A 151 -3.93 -10.53 13.03
CA MET A 151 -3.90 -11.75 12.21
C MET A 151 -5.09 -11.78 11.27
N TYR A 152 -4.87 -12.11 10.00
CA TYR A 152 -5.95 -12.25 9.03
C TYR A 152 -6.88 -13.42 9.40
N GLU A 153 -8.18 -13.13 9.45
CA GLU A 153 -9.22 -14.12 9.73
C GLU A 153 -10.22 -14.21 8.56
N PRO A 154 -10.29 -15.37 7.87
CA PRO A 154 -11.19 -15.56 6.73
C PRO A 154 -12.66 -15.33 7.08
N ASN A 155 -13.36 -14.52 6.29
CA ASN A 155 -14.78 -14.19 6.44
C ASN A 155 -15.14 -13.51 7.77
N ALA A 156 -14.15 -12.95 8.49
CA ALA A 156 -14.38 -12.21 9.70
C ALA A 156 -14.92 -10.81 9.39
N ILE A 157 -15.97 -10.41 10.11
CA ILE A 157 -16.33 -9.00 10.26
C ILE A 157 -15.79 -8.59 11.61
N THR A 158 -14.74 -7.78 11.62
CA THR A 158 -14.31 -7.18 12.89
C THR A 158 -15.35 -6.12 13.22
N THR A 159 -16.19 -6.37 14.23
CA THR A 159 -17.39 -5.54 14.52
C THR A 159 -17.16 -4.53 15.65
N THR A 160 -15.91 -4.30 16.02
CA THR A 160 -15.57 -3.43 17.14
C THR A 160 -14.32 -2.63 16.81
N THR A 161 -14.43 -1.30 16.95
CA THR A 161 -13.40 -0.38 17.45
C THR A 161 -12.10 -1.11 17.83
N ARG A 162 -11.12 -1.06 16.92
CA ARG A 162 -9.78 -1.69 17.04
C ARG A 162 -9.79 -3.20 17.33
N PRO A 163 -9.33 -4.07 16.40
CA PRO A 163 -9.11 -5.49 16.67
C PRO A 163 -8.31 -5.73 17.97
N ALA A 164 -8.69 -6.74 18.76
CA ALA A 164 -7.96 -7.07 19.98
C ALA A 164 -6.51 -7.48 19.65
N GLY A 165 -5.53 -6.90 20.36
CA GLY A 165 -4.10 -7.16 20.13
C GLY A 165 -3.36 -6.11 19.30
N LEU A 166 -4.08 -5.07 18.86
CA LEU A 166 -3.51 -3.87 18.29
C LEU A 166 -2.43 -3.27 19.22
N VAL A 167 -1.22 -3.10 18.69
CA VAL A 167 -0.17 -2.37 19.38
C VAL A 167 0.00 -1.05 18.66
N ALA A 168 -0.40 0.05 19.31
CA ALA A 168 -0.20 1.38 18.75
C ALA A 168 1.31 1.67 18.68
N HIS A 169 1.82 1.91 17.47
CA HIS A 169 3.18 2.41 17.26
C HIS A 169 3.15 3.82 16.63
N PHE A 170 4.16 4.66 16.94
CA PHE A 170 4.39 5.99 16.34
C PHE A 170 3.43 7.14 16.70
N VAL A 171 3.00 7.21 17.96
CA VAL A 171 2.17 8.29 18.53
C VAL A 171 2.74 9.70 18.23
N GLY A 172 1.89 10.60 17.74
CA GLY A 172 2.22 12.01 17.49
C GLY A 172 2.60 12.34 16.05
N ASN A 173 2.52 11.36 15.14
CA ASN A 173 2.56 11.58 13.69
C ASN A 173 1.15 11.36 13.11
N TYR A 174 0.94 11.80 11.87
CA TYR A 174 -0.33 11.62 11.15
C TYR A 174 -0.04 11.33 9.67
N HIS A 175 -1.04 10.95 8.87
CA HIS A 175 -0.84 10.46 7.50
C HIS A 175 0.06 9.23 7.47
N ILE A 176 -0.24 8.30 8.39
CA ILE A 176 0.52 7.05 8.53
C ILE A 176 0.04 6.05 7.48
N SER A 177 1.00 5.44 6.80
CA SER A 177 0.74 4.38 5.83
C SER A 177 1.88 3.37 5.84
N VAL A 178 1.60 2.14 5.41
CA VAL A 178 2.55 1.02 5.52
C VAL A 178 2.65 0.24 4.22
N SER A 179 3.83 -0.33 3.99
CA SER A 179 4.12 -1.27 2.91
C SER A 179 5.14 -2.31 3.37
N SER A 180 5.00 -3.55 2.90
CA SER A 180 5.92 -4.66 3.19
C SER A 180 6.87 -4.95 2.03
N ASP A 181 8.13 -5.24 2.35
CA ASP A 181 9.13 -5.80 1.44
C ASP A 181 9.33 -7.29 1.80
N PRO A 182 8.65 -8.22 1.10
CA PRO A 182 8.75 -9.64 1.41
C PRO A 182 10.11 -10.24 1.06
N VAL A 183 10.90 -9.58 0.20
CA VAL A 183 12.21 -10.08 -0.23
C VAL A 183 13.26 -9.85 0.85
N HIS A 184 13.24 -8.66 1.46
CA HIS A 184 14.22 -8.28 2.49
C HIS A 184 13.67 -8.30 3.91
N GLN A 185 12.45 -8.79 4.11
CA GLN A 185 11.85 -8.98 5.43
C GLN A 185 11.70 -7.67 6.21
N ARG A 186 11.13 -6.66 5.54
CA ARG A 186 11.03 -5.30 6.10
C ARG A 186 9.62 -4.73 6.01
N LEU A 187 9.33 -3.82 6.93
CA LEU A 187 8.18 -2.94 6.86
C LEU A 187 8.66 -1.50 6.70
N ALA A 188 8.09 -0.79 5.73
CA ALA A 188 8.24 0.64 5.57
C ALA A 188 6.98 1.35 6.06
N ILE A 189 7.15 2.28 6.99
CA ILE A 189 6.08 3.12 7.51
C ILE A 189 6.35 4.55 7.05
N ARG A 190 5.47 5.06 6.20
CA ARG A 190 5.46 6.45 5.78
C ARG A 190 4.58 7.24 6.75
N TYR A 191 5.03 8.42 7.16
CA TYR A 191 4.28 9.29 8.06
C TYR A 191 4.63 10.75 7.83
N TRP A 192 3.72 11.65 8.16
CA TRP A 192 3.99 13.07 8.22
C TRP A 192 4.61 13.44 9.56
N ASN A 193 5.79 14.07 9.53
CA ASN A 193 6.42 14.63 10.71
C ASN A 193 6.02 16.10 10.86
N ALA A 194 5.16 16.39 11.83
CA ALA A 194 4.64 17.75 12.07
C ALA A 194 5.75 18.77 12.38
N SER A 195 6.76 18.37 13.17
CA SER A 195 7.86 19.27 13.58
C SER A 195 8.78 19.67 12.43
N LEU A 196 8.91 18.81 11.42
CA LEU A 196 9.74 19.06 10.24
C LEU A 196 8.92 19.45 9.01
N SER A 197 7.60 19.48 9.12
CA SER A 197 6.67 19.75 8.02
C SER A 197 7.02 18.96 6.75
N SER A 198 7.31 17.67 6.90
CA SER A 198 7.72 16.81 5.78
C SER A 198 7.31 15.36 5.99
N PHE A 199 7.07 14.66 4.88
CA PHE A 199 6.94 13.20 4.89
C PHE A 199 8.27 12.53 5.20
N ARG A 200 8.18 11.47 5.98
CA ARG A 200 9.30 10.58 6.29
C ARG A 200 8.90 9.14 6.03
N VAL A 201 9.90 8.31 5.82
CA VAL A 201 9.78 6.87 5.87
C VAL A 201 10.67 6.33 6.98
N ALA A 202 10.14 5.43 7.80
CA ALA A 202 10.89 4.61 8.72
C ALA A 202 10.85 3.16 8.26
N VAL A 203 12.00 2.48 8.29
CA VAL A 203 12.13 1.08 7.86
C VAL A 203 12.47 0.23 9.07
N TYR A 204 11.75 -0.88 9.24
CA TYR A 204 11.90 -1.83 10.33
C TYR A 204 12.22 -3.22 9.78
N ASP A 205 12.89 -4.04 10.58
CA ASP A 205 12.82 -5.48 10.41
C ASP A 205 11.39 -5.90 10.74
N TRP A 206 10.73 -6.67 9.87
CA TRP A 206 9.33 -7.01 10.08
C TRP A 206 9.10 -7.98 11.25
N ASN A 207 10.15 -8.65 11.75
CA ASN A 207 10.10 -9.47 12.96
C ASN A 207 10.26 -8.63 14.22
N ASP A 208 10.64 -7.36 14.06
CA ASP A 208 11.07 -6.49 15.14
C ASP A 208 10.68 -5.03 14.90
N VAL A 209 9.36 -4.78 14.81
CA VAL A 209 8.79 -3.46 14.55
C VAL A 209 8.73 -2.63 15.84
N HIS A 210 9.91 -2.22 16.31
CA HIS A 210 10.01 -1.32 17.45
C HIS A 210 11.20 -0.36 17.28
N ASP A 211 11.29 0.60 18.20
CA ASP A 211 12.38 1.57 18.17
C ASP A 211 13.67 1.02 18.80
N PRO A 212 14.82 1.23 18.15
CA PRO A 212 15.00 2.11 16.99
C PRO A 212 14.75 1.42 15.64
N ALA A 213 14.11 2.15 14.71
CA ALA A 213 14.03 1.76 13.29
C ALA A 213 15.42 1.47 12.69
N LEU A 214 15.47 0.60 11.66
CA LEU A 214 16.67 0.37 10.86
C LEU A 214 17.12 1.65 10.15
N LEU A 215 16.17 2.42 9.61
CA LEU A 215 16.44 3.67 8.90
C LEU A 215 15.28 4.64 9.07
N ARG A 216 15.57 5.94 9.11
CA ARG A 216 14.57 7.03 9.03
C ARG A 216 15.05 8.12 8.10
N VAL A 217 14.31 8.37 7.04
CA VAL A 217 14.71 9.31 5.99
C VAL A 217 13.56 10.25 5.66
N SER A 218 13.88 11.52 5.46
CA SER A 218 12.92 12.47 4.89
C SER A 218 12.79 12.19 3.40
N ILE A 219 11.56 12.19 2.88
CA ILE A 219 11.28 11.96 1.47
C ILE A 219 10.68 13.22 0.83
N PRO A 220 10.93 13.48 -0.46
CA PRO A 220 10.23 14.53 -1.20
C PRO A 220 8.71 14.30 -1.16
N GLN A 221 7.95 15.39 -1.02
CA GLN A 221 6.51 15.33 -1.19
C GLN A 221 6.17 15.19 -2.67
N THR A 222 5.36 14.20 -3.01
CA THR A 222 4.75 14.07 -4.33
C THR A 222 3.36 14.70 -4.32
N SER A 223 2.84 15.04 -5.49
CA SER A 223 1.59 15.79 -5.62
C SER A 223 0.34 14.99 -5.21
N PHE A 224 0.29 13.69 -5.54
CA PHE A 224 -0.85 12.78 -5.32
C PHE A 224 -0.36 11.32 -5.24
N ALA A 225 0.26 10.95 -4.11
CA ALA A 225 0.76 9.59 -3.91
C ALA A 225 -0.42 8.61 -3.76
N GLN A 226 -0.50 7.63 -4.65
CA GLN A 226 -1.52 6.57 -4.65
C GLN A 226 -0.99 5.23 -4.14
N GLY A 227 0.24 5.23 -3.62
CA GLY A 227 0.85 4.05 -3.02
C GLY A 227 2.37 4.16 -3.00
N PHE A 228 3.00 3.35 -2.15
CA PHE A 228 4.43 3.17 -2.15
C PHE A 228 4.83 1.73 -1.86
N ALA A 229 6.03 1.36 -2.31
CA ALA A 229 6.64 0.06 -2.06
C ALA A 229 8.09 0.24 -1.63
N LEU A 230 8.54 -0.61 -0.70
CA LEU A 230 9.95 -0.76 -0.36
C LEU A 230 10.51 -1.98 -1.11
N TYR A 231 11.69 -1.84 -1.70
CA TYR A 231 12.52 -2.97 -2.12
C TYR A 231 13.97 -2.69 -1.77
N GLY A 232 14.46 -3.36 -0.73
CA GLY A 232 15.83 -3.24 -0.30
C GLY A 232 16.11 -1.86 0.27
N GLN A 233 16.98 -1.10 -0.40
CA GLN A 233 17.26 0.31 -0.09
C GLN A 233 16.40 1.31 -0.87
N TYR A 234 15.60 0.84 -1.83
CA TYR A 234 14.86 1.70 -2.75
C TYR A 234 13.41 1.83 -2.34
N TYR A 235 12.92 3.06 -2.44
CA TYR A 235 11.55 3.43 -2.14
C TYR A 235 10.87 3.88 -3.42
N TYR A 236 9.78 3.21 -3.77
CA TYR A 236 9.02 3.44 -5.00
C TYR A 236 7.71 4.13 -4.66
N VAL A 237 7.36 5.18 -5.40
CA VAL A 237 6.09 5.89 -5.25
C VAL A 237 5.31 5.84 -6.54
N LEU A 238 4.07 5.38 -6.45
CA LEU A 238 3.07 5.54 -7.50
C LEU A 238 2.34 6.86 -7.26
N ASN A 239 2.36 7.75 -8.26
CA ASN A 239 1.77 9.08 -8.18
C ASN A 239 0.80 9.25 -9.34
N GLY A 240 -0.32 9.93 -9.10
CA GLY A 240 -1.26 10.30 -10.14
C GLY A 240 -2.64 10.59 -9.59
N SER A 241 -3.38 11.47 -10.26
CA SER A 241 -4.68 11.94 -9.80
C SER A 241 -5.77 11.82 -10.86
N CYS A 242 -5.48 11.11 -11.96
CA CYS A 242 -6.43 11.03 -13.06
C CYS A 242 -7.57 10.10 -12.69
N LEU A 243 -8.79 10.62 -12.77
CA LEU A 243 -9.98 9.81 -12.63
C LEU A 243 -10.31 9.13 -13.98
N PRO A 244 -10.98 7.97 -13.96
CA PRO A 244 -11.43 7.29 -15.17
C PRO A 244 -12.33 8.15 -16.09
N THR A 245 -12.87 9.26 -15.61
CA THR A 245 -13.74 10.16 -16.38
C THR A 245 -13.00 11.26 -17.13
N ASP A 246 -11.75 11.56 -16.76
CA ASP A 246 -11.06 12.77 -17.16
C ASP A 246 -10.61 12.74 -18.63
N SER A 247 -10.74 13.87 -19.34
CA SER A 247 -10.24 14.02 -20.70
C SER A 247 -8.78 14.49 -20.68
N GLY A 248 -7.89 13.82 -21.44
CA GLY A 248 -6.48 14.23 -21.58
C GLY A 248 -5.50 13.60 -20.58
N CYS A 249 -5.86 12.51 -19.91
CA CYS A 249 -5.09 11.88 -18.85
C CYS A 249 -3.80 11.14 -19.21
N THR A 250 -3.31 11.27 -20.45
CA THR A 250 -2.30 10.36 -20.99
C THR A 250 -0.99 10.36 -20.21
N ASP A 251 -0.63 11.38 -19.42
CA ASP A 251 0.66 11.47 -18.73
C ASP A 251 0.58 11.65 -17.20
N SER A 252 -0.58 11.41 -16.60
CA SER A 252 -0.86 11.75 -15.20
C SER A 252 -0.29 10.76 -14.17
N THR A 253 -0.07 9.50 -14.56
CA THR A 253 0.51 8.49 -13.68
C THR A 253 2.03 8.44 -13.82
N GLN A 254 2.72 8.49 -12.69
CA GLN A 254 4.17 8.51 -12.59
C GLN A 254 4.65 7.49 -11.57
N LEU A 255 5.80 6.88 -11.86
CA LEU A 255 6.56 6.08 -10.90
C LEU A 255 7.85 6.82 -10.57
N PHE A 256 8.11 7.00 -9.29
CA PHE A 256 9.36 7.55 -8.78
C PHE A 256 10.13 6.46 -8.04
N GLU A 257 11.43 6.41 -8.23
CA GLU A 257 12.36 5.67 -7.38
C GLU A 257 13.17 6.67 -6.56
N MET A 258 13.37 6.36 -5.28
CA MET A 258 14.25 7.08 -4.38
C MET A 258 15.23 6.11 -3.74
N ASP A 259 16.51 6.48 -3.70
CA ASP A 259 17.52 5.77 -2.92
C ASP A 259 17.50 6.28 -1.47
N LEU A 260 17.04 5.45 -0.53
CA LEU A 260 16.99 5.83 0.88
C LEU A 260 18.38 5.97 1.51
N ASN A 261 19.42 5.38 0.92
CA ASN A 261 20.80 5.54 1.37
C ASN A 261 21.45 6.84 0.87
N SER A 262 20.81 7.58 -0.04
CA SER A 262 21.38 8.82 -0.63
C SER A 262 21.61 9.94 0.38
N VAL A 263 20.93 9.89 1.52
CA VAL A 263 21.04 10.87 2.61
C VAL A 263 21.32 10.12 3.90
N GLY A 264 22.60 9.86 4.16
CA GLY A 264 23.03 9.08 5.32
C GLY A 264 22.39 9.55 6.64
N SER A 265 21.91 8.59 7.42
CA SER A 265 21.45 8.67 8.81
C SER A 265 20.11 9.36 9.15
N GLN A 266 19.57 8.86 10.28
CA GLN A 266 18.34 9.27 10.93
C GLN A 266 18.37 10.75 11.36
N GLY A 267 17.26 11.45 11.17
CA GLY A 267 17.09 12.82 11.69
C GLY A 267 17.61 13.92 10.77
N SER A 268 18.27 13.60 9.66
CA SER A 268 18.56 14.57 8.61
C SER A 268 17.26 15.16 8.05
N SER A 269 17.24 16.48 7.83
CA SER A 269 16.19 17.18 7.07
C SER A 269 16.44 17.11 5.57
N THR A 270 17.60 16.58 5.14
CA THR A 270 17.90 16.36 3.73
C THR A 270 17.01 15.23 3.22
N GLN A 271 16.31 15.50 2.11
CA GLN A 271 15.42 14.53 1.49
C GLN A 271 16.20 13.55 0.62
N ALA A 272 15.76 12.28 0.62
CA ALA A 272 16.22 11.31 -0.37
C ALA A 272 16.05 11.86 -1.79
N GLN A 273 17.02 11.59 -2.65
CA GLN A 273 16.95 12.02 -4.04
C GLN A 273 16.12 11.05 -4.87
N ILE A 274 15.31 11.60 -5.79
CA ILE A 274 14.66 10.83 -6.84
C ILE A 274 15.77 10.36 -7.80
N SER A 275 16.03 9.05 -7.83
CA SER A 275 17.05 8.42 -8.67
C SER A 275 16.53 8.10 -10.07
N GLN A 276 15.25 7.72 -10.18
CA GLN A 276 14.59 7.43 -11.46
C GLN A 276 13.15 7.95 -11.46
N HIS A 277 12.64 8.24 -12.65
CA HIS A 277 11.27 8.70 -12.87
C HIS A 277 10.74 8.19 -14.21
N ALA A 278 9.55 7.58 -14.20
CA ALA A 278 8.87 7.11 -15.39
C ALA A 278 7.45 7.66 -15.48
N HIS A 279 7.04 8.06 -16.69
CA HIS A 279 5.64 8.26 -17.01
C HIS A 279 5.04 6.92 -17.41
N THR A 280 3.99 6.50 -16.73
CA THR A 280 3.31 5.25 -17.06
C THR A 280 2.21 5.46 -18.12
N ALA A 281 2.25 6.58 -18.83
CA ALA A 281 1.42 6.91 -20.00
C ALA A 281 1.25 5.77 -21.00
N ALA A 282 2.28 4.93 -21.09
CA ALA A 282 2.30 3.79 -21.99
C ALA A 282 1.32 2.67 -21.58
N LEU A 283 0.95 2.55 -20.31
CA LEU A 283 -0.03 1.56 -19.82
C LEU A 283 -1.44 1.83 -20.36
N GLY A 284 -1.83 3.11 -20.45
CA GLY A 284 -3.13 3.54 -20.96
C GLY A 284 -3.33 3.22 -22.45
N THR A 285 -2.24 2.95 -23.18
CA THR A 285 -2.28 2.54 -24.59
C THR A 285 -2.30 1.02 -24.80
N THR A 286 -1.76 0.25 -23.86
CA THR A 286 -1.72 -1.22 -23.94
C THR A 286 -3.07 -1.86 -23.61
N LEU A 287 -3.88 -1.19 -22.78
CA LEU A 287 -5.19 -1.67 -22.33
C LEU A 287 -6.38 -1.14 -23.16
N GLN A 288 -6.14 -0.72 -24.42
CA GLN A 288 -7.13 -0.22 -25.39
C GLN A 288 -8.34 0.54 -24.78
N GLY A 289 -8.09 1.71 -24.20
CA GLY A 289 -9.16 2.64 -23.82
C GLY A 289 -9.62 2.61 -22.36
N LEU A 290 -8.97 1.83 -21.49
CA LEU A 290 -9.16 1.95 -20.04
C LEU A 290 -8.48 3.23 -19.53
N LYS A 291 -9.30 4.25 -19.21
CA LYS A 291 -8.89 5.36 -18.36
C LYS A 291 -8.89 4.85 -16.92
N ALA A 292 -7.76 4.97 -16.23
CA ALA A 292 -7.60 4.28 -14.96
C ALA A 292 -6.85 5.15 -13.94
N GLU A 293 -7.37 5.17 -12.72
CA GLU A 293 -6.77 5.82 -11.56
C GLU A 293 -5.72 4.87 -10.97
N PRO A 294 -4.45 5.29 -10.82
CA PRO A 294 -3.40 4.45 -10.25
C PRO A 294 -3.64 4.24 -8.76
N GLU A 295 -3.53 3.01 -8.26
CA GLU A 295 -3.99 2.59 -6.93
C GLU A 295 -3.17 1.42 -6.41
N GLY A 296 -2.29 1.69 -5.44
CA GLY A 296 -1.44 0.68 -4.81
C GLY A 296 -0.22 0.26 -5.65
N ILE A 297 0.85 -0.10 -4.94
CA ILE A 297 2.10 -0.63 -5.50
C ILE A 297 2.73 -1.57 -4.49
N ALA A 298 3.29 -2.69 -4.94
CA ALA A 298 3.90 -3.70 -4.08
C ALA A 298 5.03 -4.44 -4.80
N VAL A 299 5.82 -5.15 -4.01
CA VAL A 299 6.90 -6.03 -4.48
C VAL A 299 6.53 -7.47 -4.18
N HIS A 300 6.86 -8.37 -5.09
CA HIS A 300 6.63 -9.80 -4.95
C HIS A 300 7.79 -10.59 -5.54
N ALA A 301 8.22 -11.63 -4.84
CA ALA A 301 9.07 -12.68 -5.37
C ALA A 301 8.24 -13.93 -5.67
N ASP A 302 8.30 -14.39 -6.92
CA ASP A 302 7.66 -15.65 -7.30
C ASP A 302 8.40 -16.87 -6.73
N ALA A 303 7.81 -18.07 -6.89
CA ALA A 303 8.39 -19.32 -6.41
C ALA A 303 9.74 -19.69 -7.08
N GLN A 304 10.10 -19.03 -8.19
CA GLN A 304 11.40 -19.15 -8.85
C GLN A 304 12.40 -18.11 -8.33
N GLY A 305 12.00 -17.32 -7.33
CA GLY A 305 12.75 -16.23 -6.73
C GLY A 305 12.92 -15.04 -7.65
N THR A 306 12.02 -14.89 -8.62
CA THR A 306 12.02 -13.72 -9.48
C THR A 306 11.21 -12.59 -8.91
N ILE A 307 11.82 -11.42 -8.90
CA ILE A 307 11.29 -10.25 -8.21
C ILE A 307 10.65 -9.31 -9.23
N GLY A 308 9.45 -8.82 -8.92
CA GLY A 308 8.74 -7.82 -9.72
C GLY A 308 8.24 -6.64 -8.88
N LEU A 309 8.08 -5.50 -9.55
CA LEU A 309 7.35 -4.35 -9.05
C LEU A 309 5.96 -4.33 -9.69
N PHE A 310 4.94 -4.32 -8.85
CA PHE A 310 3.54 -4.48 -9.22
C PHE A 310 2.79 -3.21 -8.84
N PHE A 311 1.95 -2.68 -9.72
CA PHE A 311 1.15 -1.48 -9.43
C PHE A 311 -0.27 -1.64 -9.98
N GLY A 312 -1.22 -1.08 -9.25
CA GLY A 312 -2.64 -1.26 -9.49
C GLY A 312 -3.25 -0.08 -10.26
N PHE A 313 -4.36 -0.34 -10.95
CA PHE A 313 -5.23 0.72 -11.45
C PHE A 313 -6.69 0.37 -11.27
N ASN A 314 -7.49 1.34 -10.85
CA ASN A 314 -8.95 1.27 -10.92
C ASN A 314 -9.43 1.85 -12.26
N SER A 315 -10.02 1.02 -13.11
CA SER A 315 -10.69 1.45 -14.34
C SER A 315 -12.21 1.29 -14.20
N ARG A 316 -13.00 2.15 -14.86
CA ARG A 316 -14.45 1.95 -14.97
C ARG A 316 -14.78 1.22 -16.27
N LEU A 317 -15.23 -0.03 -16.16
CA LEU A 317 -15.92 -0.71 -17.25
C LEU A 317 -17.43 -0.44 -17.14
N VAL A 318 -18.05 -0.07 -18.26
CA VAL A 318 -19.50 -0.17 -18.39
C VAL A 318 -19.80 -1.64 -18.66
N ALA A 319 -20.27 -2.38 -17.65
CA ALA A 319 -20.66 -3.78 -17.85
C ALA A 319 -21.92 -3.90 -18.72
N ASP A 320 -22.18 -5.09 -19.28
CA ASP A 320 -23.33 -5.44 -20.13
C ASP A 320 -24.73 -5.25 -19.47
N HIS A 321 -24.76 -4.73 -18.24
CA HIS A 321 -25.97 -4.46 -17.44
C HIS A 321 -26.07 -3.02 -16.91
N ASN A 322 -25.34 -2.04 -17.47
CA ASN A 322 -25.39 -0.61 -17.11
C ASN A 322 -25.00 -0.26 -15.65
N LEU A 323 -24.32 -1.15 -14.93
CA LEU A 323 -23.71 -0.82 -13.63
C LEU A 323 -22.21 -0.55 -13.83
N PRO A 324 -21.65 0.56 -13.30
CA PRO A 324 -20.22 0.81 -13.35
C PRO A 324 -19.49 -0.26 -12.54
N LYS A 325 -18.63 -1.05 -13.18
CA LYS A 325 -17.72 -1.98 -12.53
C LYS A 325 -16.35 -1.32 -12.45
N VAL A 326 -15.77 -1.24 -11.26
CA VAL A 326 -14.36 -0.93 -11.15
C VAL A 326 -13.58 -2.21 -11.47
N VAL A 327 -12.60 -2.16 -12.35
CA VAL A 327 -11.68 -3.27 -12.60
C VAL A 327 -10.32 -2.83 -12.11
N SER A 328 -9.81 -3.58 -11.15
CA SER A 328 -8.48 -3.36 -10.62
C SER A 328 -7.49 -4.23 -11.40
N ILE A 329 -6.52 -3.56 -12.03
CA ILE A 329 -5.51 -4.17 -12.89
C ILE A 329 -4.17 -4.11 -12.19
N VAL A 330 -3.48 -5.24 -12.06
CA VAL A 330 -2.07 -5.24 -11.63
C VAL A 330 -1.17 -5.39 -12.85
N CYS A 331 -0.29 -4.41 -13.02
CA CYS A 331 0.75 -4.40 -14.03
C CYS A 331 2.11 -4.65 -13.38
N LYS A 332 2.99 -5.36 -14.10
CA LYS A 332 4.38 -5.61 -13.69
C LYS A 332 5.37 -4.81 -14.55
N ILE A 333 6.35 -4.16 -13.91
CA ILE A 333 7.52 -3.54 -14.58
C ILE A 333 8.81 -4.21 -14.07
N GLY A 334 9.64 -4.65 -15.03
CA GLY A 334 10.99 -5.14 -14.77
C GLY A 334 11.09 -6.58 -14.26
N TRP A 335 12.24 -7.19 -14.53
CA TRP A 335 12.69 -8.44 -13.93
C TRP A 335 14.07 -8.17 -13.33
N LEU A 336 14.21 -8.32 -12.03
CA LEU A 336 15.54 -8.47 -11.44
C LEU A 336 15.84 -9.98 -11.43
N PRO A 337 16.88 -10.44 -12.16
CA PRO A 337 17.30 -11.83 -12.05
C PRO A 337 17.68 -12.10 -10.60
N HIS A 338 17.34 -13.30 -10.11
CA HIS A 338 17.59 -13.76 -8.74
C HIS A 338 18.98 -13.33 -8.26
N VAL A 339 19.03 -12.34 -7.38
CA VAL A 339 20.23 -12.04 -6.61
C VAL A 339 20.10 -12.97 -5.42
N ALA A 340 20.99 -13.96 -5.31
CA ALA A 340 21.04 -14.78 -4.12
C ALA A 340 21.33 -13.85 -2.93
N SER A 341 20.29 -13.42 -2.23
CA SER A 341 20.44 -12.94 -0.86
C SER A 341 21.06 -14.11 -0.08
N PRO A 342 22.06 -13.86 0.79
CA PRO A 342 22.57 -14.92 1.64
C PRO A 342 21.37 -15.50 2.39
N GLN A 343 21.11 -16.79 2.17
CA GLN A 343 20.11 -17.53 2.92
C GLN A 343 20.29 -17.18 4.40
N PRO A 344 19.27 -16.69 5.12
CA PRO A 344 19.33 -16.73 6.56
C PRO A 344 19.51 -18.22 6.92
N ASP A 345 20.57 -18.48 7.69
CA ASP A 345 20.84 -19.80 8.21
C ASP A 345 19.53 -20.41 8.74
N GLN A 346 19.33 -21.68 8.41
CA GLN A 346 18.13 -22.45 8.67
C GLN A 346 17.54 -22.16 10.05
N CYS A 347 16.22 -21.93 10.09
CA CYS A 347 15.46 -22.00 11.34
C CYS A 347 15.84 -23.31 12.06
N PRO A 348 16.29 -23.26 13.33
CA PRO A 348 16.47 -24.47 14.10
C PRO A 348 15.10 -25.15 14.28
N ILE A 349 15.09 -26.45 13.96
CA ILE A 349 13.96 -27.38 14.11
C ILE A 349 13.54 -27.48 15.58
#